data_AF-K8GND9-F1
#
_entry.id   AF-K8GND9-F1
#
_cell.length_a   1.000
_cell.length_b   1.000
_cell.length_c   1.000
_cell.angle_alpha   90.00
_cell.angle_beta   90.00
_cell.angle_gamma   90.00
#
_symmetry.space_group_name_H-M   'P 1'
#
loop_
_entity.id
_entity.type
_entity.pdbx_description
1 polymer ?
#
loop_
_entity_poly.entity_id
_entity_poly.type
_entity_poly.pdbx_seq_one_letter_code
_entity_poly.pdbx_strand_id
1 'polypeptide(L)'
;MGNALNTVVRILFTPELLTGLVLYAISAVLFILVLTRVKLSVAGPAVSVSYLFAVLFGYFLLKEPISVRHLFGLGFIVCGVLLVLKR
;
A
#
# COMPACT_ATOMS: atom_id res chain seq x y z
N MET A 1 27.43 20.20 4.16
CA MET A 1 25.96 20.40 4.24
C MET A 1 25.29 20.88 2.94
N GLY A 2 26.00 21.02 1.80
CA GLY A 2 25.39 21.47 0.52
C GLY A 2 24.81 20.38 -0.39
N ASN A 3 25.13 19.09 -0.13
CA ASN A 3 24.78 18.01 -1.05
C ASN A 3 23.37 17.44 -0.81
N ALA A 4 22.86 17.45 0.42
CA ALA A 4 21.55 16.91 0.75
C ALA A 4 20.40 17.67 0.05
N LEU A 5 20.48 19.01 0.02
CA LEU A 5 19.48 19.85 -0.67
C LEU A 5 19.48 19.59 -2.18
N ASN A 6 20.66 19.43 -2.79
CA ASN A 6 20.76 19.14 -4.22
C ASN A 6 20.22 17.73 -4.56
N THR A 7 20.49 16.74 -3.70
CA THR A 7 19.94 15.39 -3.84
C THR A 7 18.42 15.38 -3.68
N VAL A 8 17.85 16.09 -2.70
CA VAL A 8 16.40 16.18 -2.51
C VAL A 8 15.72 16.84 -3.71
N VAL A 9 16.27 17.94 -4.22
CA VAL A 9 15.73 18.62 -5.43
C VAL A 9 15.82 17.70 -6.65
N ARG A 10 16.92 16.98 -6.83
CA ARG A 10 17.09 16.05 -7.96
C ARG A 10 16.16 14.84 -7.87
N ILE A 11 15.90 14.33 -6.66
CA ILE A 11 14.91 13.27 -6.40
C ILE A 11 13.49 13.78 -6.68
N LEU A 12 13.16 15.02 -6.28
CA LEU A 12 11.86 15.64 -6.56
C LEU A 12 11.60 15.81 -8.07
N PHE A 13 12.64 16.08 -8.86
CA PHE A 13 12.54 16.16 -10.33
C PHE A 13 12.78 14.82 -11.04
N THR A 14 12.82 13.71 -10.32
CA THR A 14 12.89 12.38 -10.95
C THR A 14 11.48 11.98 -11.40
N PRO A 15 11.26 11.67 -12.69
CA PRO A 15 9.92 11.42 -13.23
C PRO A 15 9.23 10.25 -12.51
N GLU A 16 9.98 9.23 -12.11
CA GLU A 16 9.46 8.08 -11.36
C GLU A 16 8.85 8.48 -10.02
N LEU A 17 9.51 9.38 -9.27
CA LEU A 17 9.01 9.86 -7.99
C LEU A 17 7.77 10.74 -8.17
N LEU A 18 7.78 11.62 -9.19
CA LEU A 18 6.65 12.49 -9.47
C LEU A 18 5.41 11.69 -9.87
N THR A 19 5.58 10.65 -10.71
CA THR A 19 4.51 9.70 -11.04
C THR A 19 4.01 8.97 -9.81
N GLY A 20 4.91 8.46 -8.96
CA GLY A 20 4.53 7.81 -7.70
C GLY A 20 3.79 8.76 -6.75
N LEU A 21 4.19 10.02 -6.67
CA LEU A 21 3.59 11.04 -5.82
C LEU A 21 2.18 11.41 -6.29
N VAL A 22 1.99 11.61 -7.60
CA VAL A 22 0.66 11.87 -8.19
C VAL A 22 -0.26 10.67 -7.98
N LEU A 23 0.25 9.45 -8.21
CA LEU A 23 -0.53 8.23 -8.00
C LEU A 23 -0.92 8.04 -6.51
N TYR A 24 -0.01 8.39 -5.60
CA TYR A 24 -0.28 8.39 -4.16
C TYR A 24 -1.34 9.44 -3.78
N ALA A 25 -1.25 10.65 -4.31
CA ALA A 25 -2.25 11.69 -4.08
C ALA A 25 -3.65 11.24 -4.55
N ILE A 26 -3.74 10.62 -5.73
CA ILE A 26 -4.99 10.04 -6.25
C ILE A 26 -5.51 8.93 -5.32
N SER A 27 -4.63 8.01 -4.89
CA SER A 27 -4.97 6.93 -3.97
C SER A 27 -5.56 7.46 -2.65
N ALA A 28 -4.96 8.52 -2.09
CA ALA A 28 -5.45 9.17 -0.87
C ALA A 28 -6.86 9.76 -1.04
N VAL A 29 -7.12 10.44 -2.16
CA VAL A 29 -8.45 10.98 -2.46
C VAL A 29 -9.49 9.86 -2.63
N LEU A 30 -9.15 8.79 -3.35
CA LEU A 30 -10.02 7.62 -3.49
C LEU A 30 -10.31 6.97 -2.13
N PHE A 31 -9.31 6.87 -1.26
CA PHE A 31 -9.45 6.30 0.07
C PHE A 31 -10.43 7.11 0.92
N ILE A 32 -10.30 8.44 0.92
CA ILE A 32 -11.24 9.33 1.62
C ILE A 32 -12.65 9.18 1.05
N LEU A 33 -12.81 9.11 -0.28
CA LEU A 33 -14.13 8.88 -0.92
C LEU A 33 -14.76 7.55 -0.51
N VAL A 34 -13.97 6.47 -0.41
CA VAL A 34 -14.43 5.16 0.06
C VAL A 34 -14.92 5.26 1.50
N LEU A 35 -14.19 5.96 2.38
CA LEU A 35 -14.60 6.17 3.77
C LEU A 35 -15.93 6.94 3.89
N THR A 36 -16.24 7.81 2.93
CA THR A 36 -17.53 8.54 2.90
C THR A 36 -18.71 7.65 2.48
N ARG A 37 -18.46 6.55 1.75
CA ARG A 37 -19.51 5.67 1.18
C ARG A 37 -19.65 4.33 1.92
N VAL A 38 -18.64 3.94 2.70
CA VAL A 38 -18.54 2.63 3.35
C VAL A 38 -18.30 2.82 4.84
N LYS A 39 -19.04 2.09 5.69
CA LYS A 39 -18.83 2.12 7.15
C LYS A 39 -17.38 1.73 7.44
N LEU A 40 -16.71 2.46 8.34
CA LEU A 40 -15.30 2.24 8.72
C LEU A 40 -14.95 0.75 8.98
N SER A 41 -15.92 -0.01 9.51
CA SER A 41 -15.80 -1.45 9.78
C SER A 41 -15.54 -2.34 8.56
N VAL A 42 -15.96 -1.93 7.36
CA VAL A 42 -15.72 -2.66 6.09
C VAL A 42 -14.49 -2.11 5.34
N ALA A 43 -14.13 -0.85 5.59
CA ALA A 43 -12.93 -0.24 5.01
C ALA A 43 -11.62 -0.88 5.53
N GLY A 44 -11.56 -1.22 6.82
CA GLY A 44 -10.39 -1.89 7.42
C GLY A 44 -10.03 -3.23 6.73
N PRO A 45 -10.99 -4.15 6.54
CA PRO A 45 -10.78 -5.37 5.78
C PRO A 45 -10.39 -5.12 4.32
N ALA A 46 -11.01 -4.14 3.64
CA ALA A 46 -10.70 -3.83 2.26
C ALA A 46 -9.22 -3.40 2.08
N VAL A 47 -8.70 -2.56 2.97
CA VAL A 47 -7.27 -2.14 2.95
C VAL A 47 -6.33 -3.32 3.19
N SER A 48 -6.72 -4.24 4.08
CA SER A 48 -5.97 -5.46 4.37
C SER A 48 -5.87 -6.39 3.14
N VAL A 49 -6.93 -6.46 2.33
CA VAL A 49 -6.92 -7.20 1.05
C VAL A 49 -6.04 -6.49 0.01
N SER A 50 -6.05 -5.16 -0.06
CA SER A 50 -5.15 -4.41 -0.94
C SER A 50 -3.67 -4.70 -0.65
N TYR A 51 -3.31 -4.90 0.62
CA TYR A 51 -1.97 -5.29 1.02
C TYR A 51 -1.57 -6.68 0.48
N LEU A 52 -2.49 -7.65 0.45
CA LEU A 52 -2.25 -8.95 -0.20
C LEU A 52 -1.88 -8.78 -1.68
N PHE A 53 -2.62 -7.96 -2.40
CA PHE A 53 -2.32 -7.66 -3.80
C PHE A 53 -0.96 -6.94 -3.95
N ALA A 54 -0.64 -6.00 -3.05
CA ALA A 54 0.66 -5.32 -3.06
C ALA A 54 1.83 -6.30 -2.87
N VAL A 55 1.71 -7.26 -1.94
CA VAL A 55 2.73 -8.31 -1.73
C VAL A 55 2.83 -9.24 -2.93
N LEU A 56 1.69 -9.60 -3.54
CA LEU A 56 1.66 -10.44 -4.75
C LEU A 56 2.35 -9.75 -5.94
N PHE A 57 2.07 -8.46 -6.13
CA PHE A 57 2.73 -7.63 -7.13
C PHE A 57 4.22 -7.44 -6.82
N GLY A 58 4.60 -7.22 -5.55
CA GLY A 58 6.00 -7.12 -5.14
C GLY A 58 6.79 -8.40 -5.45
N TYR A 59 6.18 -9.56 -5.21
CA TYR A 59 6.78 -10.84 -5.59
C TYR A 59 6.91 -11.02 -7.10
N PHE A 60 5.87 -10.67 -7.86
CA PHE A 60 5.82 -10.93 -9.30
C PHE A 60 6.65 -9.91 -10.12
N LEU A 61 6.58 -8.62 -9.78
CA LEU A 61 7.30 -7.54 -10.48
C LEU A 61 8.72 -7.33 -9.95
N LEU A 62 8.91 -7.30 -8.62
CA LEU A 62 10.22 -6.99 -8.02
C LEU A 62 11.04 -8.25 -7.69
N LYS A 63 10.44 -9.46 -7.74
CA LYS A 63 11.09 -10.73 -7.35
C LYS A 63 11.75 -10.68 -5.98
N GLU A 64 11.18 -9.90 -5.05
CA GLU A 64 11.73 -9.81 -3.70
C GLU A 64 11.59 -11.16 -2.98
N PRO A 65 12.65 -11.64 -2.29
CA PRO A 65 12.58 -12.90 -1.57
C PRO A 65 11.59 -12.77 -0.42
N ILE A 66 10.42 -13.39 -0.57
CA ILE A 66 9.41 -13.44 0.49
C ILE A 66 9.97 -14.28 1.64
N SER A 67 10.34 -13.62 2.74
CA SER A 67 10.71 -14.30 3.97
C SER A 67 9.47 -15.01 4.54
N VAL A 68 9.66 -16.19 5.13
CA VAL A 68 8.59 -16.99 5.77
C VAL A 68 7.77 -16.18 6.78
N ARG A 69 8.38 -15.15 7.39
CA ARG A 69 7.73 -14.18 8.28
C ARG A 69 6.64 -13.34 7.60
N HIS A 70 6.82 -12.93 6.35
CA HIS A 70 5.79 -12.24 5.57
C HIS A 70 4.61 -13.16 5.28
N LEU A 71 4.85 -14.46 5.01
CA LEU A 71 3.78 -15.42 4.74
C LEU A 71 2.90 -15.65 5.98
N PHE A 72 3.51 -15.74 7.17
CA PHE A 72 2.79 -15.82 8.45
C PHE A 72 1.97 -14.54 8.73
N GLY A 73 2.56 -13.37 8.53
CA GLY A 73 1.84 -12.09 8.68
C GLY A 73 0.65 -11.98 7.72
N LEU A 74 0.85 -12.40 6.46
CA LEU A 74 -0.19 -12.42 5.44
C LEU A 74 -1.35 -13.36 5.82
N GLY A 75 -1.04 -14.55 6.33
CA GLY A 75 -2.05 -15.49 6.86
C GLY A 75 -2.86 -14.88 8.00
N PHE A 76 -2.23 -14.13 8.89
CA PHE A 76 -2.90 -13.46 10.00
C PHE A 76 -3.85 -12.34 9.51
N ILE A 77 -3.43 -11.57 8.51
CA ILE A 77 -4.26 -10.55 7.86
C ILE A 77 -5.48 -11.19 7.19
N VAL A 78 -5.28 -12.29 6.44
CA VAL A 78 -6.38 -13.04 5.80
C VAL A 78 -7.37 -13.56 6.85
N CYS A 79 -6.88 -14.16 7.94
CA CYS A 79 -7.73 -14.60 9.05
C CYS A 79 -8.54 -13.45 9.67
N GLY A 80 -7.92 -12.29 9.89
CA GLY A 80 -8.59 -11.09 10.40
C GLY A 80 -9.69 -10.60 9.46
N VAL A 81 -9.43 -10.57 8.15
CA VAL A 81 -10.41 -10.20 7.12
C VAL A 81 -11.59 -11.17 7.09
N LEU A 82 -11.33 -12.49 7.13
CA LEU A 82 -12.38 -13.52 7.15
C LEU A 82 -13.27 -13.42 8.38
N LEU A 83 -12.73 -13.08 9.55
CA LEU A 83 -13.51 -12.87 10.78
C LEU A 83 -14.44 -11.66 10.67
N VAL A 84 -14.00 -10.56 10.05
CA VAL A 84 -14.84 -9.37 9.87
C VAL A 84 -15.91 -9.57 8.78
N LEU A 85 -15.57 -10.29 7.71
CA LEU A 85 -16.53 -10.67 6.66
C LEU A 85 -17.56 -11.69 7.15
N LYS A 86 -17.20 -12.57 8.09
CA LYS A 86 -18.09 -13.53 8.73
C LYS A 86 -18.99 -12.83 9.76
N ARG A 87 -19.85 -11.96 9.27
CA ARG A 87 -21.00 -11.42 9.98
C ARG A 87 -22.28 -12.02 9.43
#